data_AF-A0ABD0YRY9-F1
#
_entry.id   AF-A0ABD0YRY9-F1
#
_cell.length_a   1.000
_cell.length_b   1.000
_cell.length_c   1.000
_cell.angle_alpha   90.00
_cell.angle_beta   90.00
_cell.angle_gamma   90.00
#
_symmetry.space_group_name_H-M   'P 1'
#
loop_
_entity.id
_entity.type
_entity.pdbx_description
1 polymer ?
#
loop_
_entity_poly.entity_id
_entity_poly.type
_entity_poly.pdbx_seq_one_letter_code
_entity_poly.pdbx_strand_id
1 'polypeptide(L)'
;WGCCGEVLRGLESLGWHVGERHAVAGPGGLFYCGWEGCSRAQRAFNARYKMLVHVRTHTNEKPHRCTTCHKSFTRAENLKIHARSHTGERPYVCPVRGCGKAYSNSSDRFKHTRTHSVEKPYKCKVAGCLKRYTDPSSLRKHLKTYNHLPSQVPQSNYPNFQVV
;
A
#
# COMPACT_ATOMS: atom_id res chain seq x y z
N TRP A 1 -13.62 -14.21 -10.82
CA TRP A 1 -14.00 -12.93 -11.48
C TRP A 1 -15.51 -12.90 -11.58
N GLY A 2 -16.19 -11.74 -11.65
CA GLY A 2 -17.66 -11.72 -11.62
C GLY A 2 -18.36 -12.56 -12.70
N CYS A 3 -17.68 -12.84 -13.81
CA CYS A 3 -18.15 -13.69 -14.90
C CYS A 3 -17.39 -15.03 -15.06
N CYS A 4 -16.43 -15.33 -14.18
CA CYS A 4 -15.57 -16.53 -14.29
C CYS A 4 -15.38 -17.18 -12.92
N GLY A 5 -15.85 -18.42 -12.81
CA GLY A 5 -15.75 -19.29 -11.63
C GLY A 5 -14.76 -20.43 -11.77
N GLU A 6 -13.77 -20.34 -12.67
CA GLU A 6 -12.75 -21.38 -12.84
C GLU A 6 -11.95 -21.59 -11.55
N VAL A 7 -11.84 -22.85 -11.13
CA VAL A 7 -11.02 -23.28 -9.99
C VAL A 7 -9.66 -23.73 -10.49
N LEU A 8 -8.61 -23.00 -10.12
CA LEU A 8 -7.25 -23.26 -10.56
C LEU A 8 -6.42 -23.87 -9.42
N ARG A 9 -5.55 -24.82 -9.77
CA ARG A 9 -4.57 -25.37 -8.83
C ARG A 9 -3.32 -24.48 -8.81
N GLY A 10 -3.10 -23.79 -7.69
CA GLY A 10 -1.92 -22.96 -7.45
C GLY A 10 -2.09 -21.47 -7.76
N LEU A 11 -1.34 -20.62 -7.04
CA LEU A 11 -1.40 -19.15 -7.15
C LEU A 11 -0.81 -18.61 -8.46
N GLU A 12 0.23 -19.27 -8.98
CA GLU A 12 0.89 -18.89 -10.23
C GLU A 12 -0.04 -19.07 -11.43
N SER A 13 -0.77 -20.18 -11.47
CA SER A 13 -1.81 -20.48 -12.45
C SER A 13 -2.93 -19.43 -12.45
N LEU A 14 -3.29 -18.92 -11.27
CA LEU A 14 -4.31 -17.88 -11.10
C LEU A 14 -3.84 -16.51 -11.61
N GLY A 15 -2.61 -16.10 -11.29
CA GLY A 15 -2.01 -14.87 -11.81
C GLY A 15 -1.95 -14.86 -13.33
N TRP A 16 -1.52 -15.98 -13.92
CA TRP A 16 -1.51 -16.19 -15.37
C TRP A 16 -2.91 -16.14 -15.99
N HIS A 17 -3.87 -16.92 -15.47
CA HIS A 17 -5.26 -16.92 -15.96
C HIS A 17 -5.86 -15.51 -15.96
N VAL A 18 -5.68 -14.76 -14.87
CA VAL A 18 -6.21 -13.39 -14.79
C VAL A 18 -5.49 -12.45 -15.77
N GLY A 19 -4.18 -12.63 -15.93
CA GLY A 19 -3.39 -12.01 -17.00
C GLY A 19 -4.02 -12.18 -18.37
N GLU A 20 -4.23 -13.42 -18.79
CA GLU A 20 -4.57 -13.73 -20.16
C GLU A 20 -6.06 -13.56 -20.45
N ARG A 21 -6.93 -13.92 -19.50
CA ARG A 21 -8.38 -13.95 -19.73
C ARG A 21 -9.10 -12.67 -19.32
N HIS A 22 -8.57 -11.93 -18.34
CA HIS A 22 -9.30 -10.83 -17.71
C HIS A 22 -8.58 -9.48 -17.77
N ALA A 23 -7.28 -9.44 -18.06
CA ALA A 23 -6.52 -8.19 -18.23
C ALA A 23 -6.58 -7.65 -19.66
N VAL A 24 -7.80 -7.56 -20.19
CA VAL A 24 -8.10 -7.06 -21.53
C VAL A 24 -8.36 -5.56 -21.47
N ALA A 25 -7.94 -4.83 -22.50
CA ALA A 25 -8.20 -3.40 -22.62
C ALA A 25 -9.68 -3.16 -22.91
N GLY A 26 -10.33 -2.36 -22.08
CA GLY A 26 -11.68 -1.84 -22.29
C GLY A 26 -11.67 -0.55 -23.13
N PRO A 27 -12.80 0.18 -23.16
CA PRO A 27 -12.93 1.43 -23.90
C PRO A 27 -11.80 2.42 -23.57
N GLY A 28 -11.22 3.05 -24.60
CA GLY A 28 -10.12 4.00 -24.44
C GLY A 28 -8.78 3.40 -23.99
N GLY A 29 -8.59 2.08 -24.12
CA GLY A 29 -7.34 1.42 -23.74
C GLY A 29 -7.13 1.27 -22.22
N LEU A 30 -8.21 1.44 -21.44
CA LEU A 30 -8.20 1.38 -19.99
C LEU A 30 -8.48 -0.04 -19.49
N PHE A 31 -7.93 -0.39 -18.32
CA PHE A 31 -8.10 -1.70 -17.70
C PHE A 31 -8.93 -1.59 -16.42
N TYR A 32 -9.82 -2.54 -16.17
CA TYR A 32 -10.71 -2.53 -15.01
C TYR A 32 -10.56 -3.82 -14.21
N CYS A 33 -10.80 -3.73 -12.90
CA CYS A 33 -10.80 -4.91 -12.03
C CYS A 33 -12.23 -5.42 -11.88
N GLY A 34 -12.53 -6.61 -12.43
CA GLY A 34 -13.83 -7.26 -12.29
C GLY A 34 -13.86 -8.31 -11.16
N TRP A 35 -12.98 -8.15 -10.17
CA TRP A 35 -13.04 -8.99 -8.97
C TRP A 35 -14.26 -8.62 -8.14
N GLU A 36 -15.03 -9.64 -7.71
CA GLU A 36 -16.26 -9.44 -6.95
C GLU A 36 -15.97 -8.75 -5.61
N GLY A 37 -16.73 -7.69 -5.30
CA GLY A 37 -16.50 -6.89 -4.08
C GLY A 37 -15.26 -5.99 -4.11
N CYS A 38 -14.59 -5.82 -5.26
CA CYS A 38 -13.44 -4.92 -5.35
C CYS A 38 -13.84 -3.45 -5.19
N SER A 39 -13.31 -2.79 -4.15
CA SER A 39 -13.52 -1.36 -3.90
C SER A 39 -12.99 -0.43 -4.99
N ARG A 40 -12.21 -0.96 -5.94
CA ARG A 40 -11.63 -0.23 -7.08
C ARG A 40 -12.18 -0.69 -8.43
N ALA A 41 -13.27 -1.46 -8.47
CA ALA A 41 -13.81 -2.01 -9.72
C ALA A 41 -14.11 -0.93 -10.78
N GLN A 42 -14.65 0.21 -10.34
CA GLN A 42 -14.99 1.34 -11.20
C GLN A 42 -13.82 2.31 -11.47
N ARG A 43 -12.62 2.01 -10.96
CA ARG A 43 -11.44 2.87 -11.13
C ARG A 43 -10.48 2.27 -12.14
N ALA A 44 -10.49 2.84 -13.34
CA ALA A 44 -9.63 2.43 -14.44
C ALA A 44 -8.13 2.49 -14.09
N PHE A 45 -7.39 1.53 -14.60
CA PHE A 45 -5.94 1.53 -14.68
C PHE A 45 -5.53 1.91 -16.11
N ASN A 46 -4.57 2.83 -16.23
CA ASN A 46 -4.05 3.25 -17.53
C ASN A 46 -2.97 2.33 -18.12
N ALA A 47 -2.72 1.18 -17.49
CA ALA A 47 -1.76 0.20 -17.98
C ALA A 47 -2.10 -1.20 -17.45
N ARG A 48 -1.96 -2.21 -18.31
CA ARG A 48 -2.21 -3.63 -17.99
C ARG A 48 -1.47 -4.07 -16.73
N TYR A 49 -0.17 -3.77 -16.64
CA TYR A 49 0.65 -4.19 -15.50
C TYR A 49 0.16 -3.61 -14.16
N LYS A 50 -0.43 -2.41 -14.16
CA LYS A 50 -0.95 -1.79 -12.93
C LYS A 50 -2.21 -2.52 -12.44
N MET A 51 -3.09 -2.91 -13.38
CA MET A 51 -4.25 -3.75 -13.08
C MET A 51 -3.80 -5.11 -12.53
N LEU A 52 -2.80 -5.74 -13.15
CA LEU A 52 -2.29 -7.04 -12.70
C LEU A 52 -1.68 -6.97 -11.30
N VAL A 53 -0.86 -5.95 -11.03
CA VAL A 53 -0.32 -5.72 -9.68
C VAL A 53 -1.43 -5.48 -8.66
N HIS A 54 -2.53 -4.82 -9.06
CA HIS A 54 -3.70 -4.67 -8.20
C HIS A 54 -4.41 -6.00 -7.95
N VAL A 55 -4.62 -6.85 -8.95
CA VAL A 55 -5.25 -8.17 -8.78
C VAL A 55 -4.51 -9.01 -7.73
N ARG A 56 -3.18 -8.88 -7.61
CA ARG A 56 -2.39 -9.55 -6.57
C ARG A 56 -2.83 -9.22 -5.14
N THR A 57 -3.59 -8.13 -4.92
CA THR A 57 -4.19 -7.84 -3.60
C THR A 57 -5.35 -8.76 -3.25
N HIS A 58 -5.97 -9.37 -4.25
CA HIS A 58 -7.05 -10.34 -4.07
C HIS A 58 -6.50 -11.76 -3.96
N THR A 59 -5.52 -12.09 -4.80
CA THR A 59 -4.94 -13.44 -4.86
C THR A 59 -3.85 -13.70 -3.83
N ASN A 60 -3.30 -12.65 -3.22
CA ASN A 60 -2.10 -12.71 -2.36
C ASN A 60 -0.84 -13.26 -3.06
N GLU A 61 -0.84 -13.34 -4.39
CA GLU A 61 0.28 -13.81 -5.17
C GLU A 61 1.49 -12.88 -5.03
N LYS A 62 2.65 -13.46 -4.73
CA LYS A 62 3.92 -12.75 -4.52
C LYS A 62 5.01 -13.39 -5.38
N PRO A 63 5.09 -13.05 -6.68
CA PRO A 63 5.95 -13.76 -7.62
C PRO A 63 7.44 -13.47 -7.41
N HIS A 64 7.80 -12.42 -6.67
CA HIS A 64 9.20 -12.02 -6.52
C HIS A 64 9.77 -12.53 -5.19
N ARG A 65 10.42 -13.69 -5.23
CA ARG A 65 11.02 -14.34 -4.06
C ARG A 65 12.47 -13.92 -3.85
N CYS A 66 12.83 -13.58 -2.61
CA CYS A 66 14.21 -13.38 -2.19
C CYS A 66 14.94 -14.72 -2.14
N THR A 67 16.09 -14.82 -2.81
CA THR A 67 16.89 -16.05 -2.81
C THR A 67 17.60 -16.28 -1.48
N THR A 68 17.93 -15.21 -0.75
CA THR A 68 18.66 -15.28 0.53
C THR A 68 17.79 -15.69 1.70
N CYS A 69 16.58 -15.13 1.85
CA CYS A 69 15.70 -15.41 3.01
C CYS A 69 14.31 -15.92 2.64
N HIS A 70 14.08 -16.22 1.35
CA HIS A 70 12.83 -16.79 0.83
C HIS A 70 11.56 -15.96 1.04
N LYS A 71 11.67 -14.72 1.52
CA LYS A 71 10.54 -13.78 1.59
C LYS A 71 10.10 -13.39 0.19
N SER A 72 8.79 -13.43 -0.06
CA SER A 72 8.20 -13.08 -1.35
C SER A 72 7.51 -11.72 -1.34
N PHE A 73 7.55 -11.04 -2.47
CA PHE A 73 7.02 -9.70 -2.68
C PHE A 73 6.09 -9.66 -3.90
N THR A 74 5.10 -8.77 -3.84
CA THR A 74 4.15 -8.53 -4.95
C THR A 74 4.76 -7.75 -6.10
N ARG A 75 5.87 -7.04 -5.90
CA ARG A 75 6.54 -6.19 -6.90
C ARG A 75 8.06 -6.40 -6.85
N ALA A 76 8.70 -6.41 -8.01
CA ALA A 76 10.16 -6.54 -8.14
C ALA A 76 10.91 -5.42 -7.40
N GLU A 77 10.44 -4.17 -7.48
CA GLU A 77 11.06 -3.05 -6.77
C GLU A 77 11.08 -3.25 -5.24
N ASN A 78 10.02 -3.85 -4.69
CA ASN A 78 9.98 -4.14 -3.26
C ASN A 78 10.99 -5.23 -2.88
N LEU A 79 11.19 -6.24 -3.74
CA LEU A 79 12.24 -7.23 -3.56
C LEU A 79 13.63 -6.57 -3.64
N LYS A 80 13.87 -5.67 -4.59
CA LYS A 80 15.14 -4.93 -4.71
C LYS A 80 15.44 -4.11 -3.47
N ILE A 81 14.46 -3.36 -2.97
CA ILE A 81 14.57 -2.59 -1.72
C ILE A 81 14.81 -3.52 -0.53
N HIS A 82 14.13 -4.68 -0.48
CA HIS A 82 14.33 -5.66 0.57
C HIS A 82 15.74 -6.29 0.53
N ALA A 83 16.28 -6.57 -0.65
CA ALA A 83 17.62 -7.13 -0.79
C ALA A 83 18.69 -6.23 -0.14
N ARG A 84 18.48 -4.91 -0.14
CA ARG A 84 19.34 -3.96 0.59
C ARG A 84 19.38 -4.18 2.10
N SER A 85 18.40 -4.85 2.69
CA SER A 85 18.43 -5.23 4.10
C SER A 85 19.44 -6.35 4.40
N HIS A 86 19.83 -7.13 3.39
CA HIS A 86 20.88 -8.13 3.51
C HIS A 86 22.28 -7.52 3.36
N THR A 87 22.42 -6.54 2.46
CA THR A 87 23.71 -5.88 2.21
C THR A 87 23.98 -4.69 3.13
N GLY A 88 22.94 -4.14 3.78
CA GLY A 88 23.03 -2.90 4.56
C GLY A 88 23.05 -1.63 3.71
N GLU A 89 22.83 -1.71 2.38
CA GLU A 89 22.88 -0.56 1.48
C GLU A 89 21.76 0.45 1.80
N ARG A 90 22.13 1.71 2.04
CA ARG A 90 21.20 2.80 2.38
C ARG A 90 21.48 4.02 1.50
N PRO A 91 21.13 3.98 0.20
CA PRO A 91 21.53 5.02 -0.75
C PRO A 91 20.78 6.34 -0.56
N TYR A 92 19.66 6.34 0.20
CA TYR A 92 18.83 7.54 0.36
C TYR A 92 19.15 8.24 1.67
N VAL A 93 20.08 9.20 1.62
CA VAL A 93 20.47 10.03 2.78
C VAL A 93 19.45 11.14 3.01
N CYS A 94 19.18 11.45 4.28
CA CYS A 94 18.36 12.60 4.68
C CYS A 94 19.03 13.90 4.24
N PRO A 95 18.33 14.80 3.52
CA PRO A 95 18.92 16.04 3.03
C PRO A 95 19.14 17.10 4.13
N VAL A 96 18.62 16.88 5.34
CA VAL A 96 18.74 17.83 6.45
C VAL A 96 20.16 17.79 7.02
N ARG A 97 20.84 18.94 7.02
CA ARG A 97 22.19 19.11 7.57
C ARG A 97 22.22 18.68 9.04
N GLY A 98 23.24 17.93 9.44
CA GLY A 98 23.39 17.40 10.80
C GLY A 98 22.57 16.14 11.13
N CYS A 99 21.67 15.67 10.25
CA CYS A 99 20.89 14.46 10.51
C CYS A 99 21.68 13.16 10.28
N GLY A 100 22.38 13.06 9.14
CA GLY A 100 23.19 11.89 8.77
C GLY A 100 22.42 10.57 8.55
N LYS A 101 21.10 10.52 8.79
CA LYS A 101 20.32 9.28 8.64
C LYS A 101 20.13 8.90 7.17
N ALA A 102 20.33 7.63 6.86
CA ALA A 102 20.14 7.06 5.53
C ALA A 102 19.07 5.96 5.50
N TYR A 103 18.51 5.65 4.32
CA TYR A 103 17.41 4.69 4.15
C TYR A 103 17.63 3.82 2.92
N SER A 104 17.04 2.62 2.94
CA SER A 104 17.07 1.68 1.81
C SER A 104 16.14 2.07 0.66
N ASN A 105 15.20 3.00 0.87
CA ASN A 105 14.33 3.54 -0.17
C ASN A 105 14.01 5.04 0.03
N SER A 106 13.64 5.71 -1.08
CA SER A 106 13.35 7.14 -1.11
C SER A 106 12.09 7.54 -0.33
N SER A 107 11.10 6.66 -0.28
CA SER A 107 9.80 6.88 0.38
C SER A 107 9.96 6.97 1.89
N ASP A 108 10.76 6.10 2.49
CA ASP A 108 10.99 6.09 3.94
C ASP A 108 11.87 7.26 4.35
N ARG A 109 12.87 7.63 3.53
CA ARG A 109 13.62 8.88 3.71
C ARG A 109 12.69 10.11 3.65
N PHE A 110 11.72 10.14 2.73
CA PHE A 110 10.75 11.24 2.64
C PHE A 110 9.77 11.30 3.82
N LYS A 111 9.33 10.15 4.34
CA LYS A 111 8.52 10.13 5.57
C LYS A 111 9.34 10.64 6.75
N HIS A 112 10.61 10.23 6.84
CA HIS A 112 11.50 10.69 7.88
C HIS A 112 11.73 12.20 7.83
N THR A 113 11.86 12.82 6.66
CA THR A 113 12.07 14.28 6.60
C THR A 113 10.97 15.08 7.32
N ARG A 114 9.76 14.51 7.46
CA ARG A 114 8.67 15.11 8.24
C ARG A 114 8.97 15.21 9.74
N THR A 115 9.89 14.41 10.27
CA THR A 115 10.30 14.51 11.69
C THR A 115 11.17 15.73 11.96
N HIS A 116 11.73 16.35 10.91
CA HIS A 116 12.43 17.63 11.03
C HIS A 116 11.48 18.82 10.95
N SER A 117 10.21 18.59 10.57
CA SER A 117 9.19 19.63 10.62
C SER A 117 8.64 19.75 12.04
N VAL A 118 8.53 20.99 12.51
CA VAL A 118 7.81 21.34 13.75
C VAL A 118 6.30 21.20 13.55
N GLU A 119 5.83 21.30 12.31
CA GLU A 119 4.41 21.27 12.01
C GLU A 119 3.83 19.86 12.19
N LYS A 120 2.77 19.81 13.00
CA LYS A 120 1.96 18.61 13.20
C LYS A 120 0.58 18.83 12.55
N PRO A 121 0.46 18.70 11.22
CA PRO A 121 -0.77 19.02 10.51
C PRO A 121 -1.88 18.01 10.84
N TYR A 122 -1.54 16.79 11.24
CA TYR A 122 -2.51 15.73 11.50
C TYR A 122 -3.04 15.82 12.93
N LYS A 123 -4.19 16.50 13.10
CA LYS A 123 -4.88 16.64 14.39
C LYS A 123 -5.80 15.43 14.65
N CYS A 124 -5.88 14.99 15.89
CA CYS A 124 -6.95 14.10 16.32
C CYS A 124 -8.30 14.83 16.23
N LYS A 125 -9.32 14.17 15.69
CA LYS A 125 -10.68 14.72 15.58
C LYS A 125 -11.63 14.21 16.68
N VAL A 126 -11.13 13.36 17.58
CA VAL A 126 -11.92 12.86 18.72
C VAL A 126 -12.14 14.01 19.70
N ALA A 127 -13.39 14.23 20.11
CA ALA A 127 -13.75 15.28 21.07
C ALA A 127 -12.92 15.16 22.36
N GLY A 128 -12.38 16.30 22.82
CA GLY A 128 -11.50 16.33 23.99
C GLY A 128 -10.05 15.89 23.74
N CYS A 129 -9.69 15.44 22.54
CA CYS A 129 -8.31 15.05 22.22
C CYS A 129 -7.56 16.14 21.44
N LEU A 130 -6.59 16.79 22.09
CA LEU A 130 -5.75 17.83 21.48
C LEU A 130 -4.47 17.28 20.81
N LYS A 131 -4.32 15.95 20.70
CA LYS A 131 -3.10 15.35 20.16
C LYS A 131 -2.94 15.61 18.66
N ARG A 132 -1.70 15.91 18.26
CA ARG A 132 -1.30 16.20 16.87
C ARG A 132 -0.08 15.38 16.48
N TYR A 133 0.03 15.04 15.20
CA TYR A 133 1.07 14.17 14.65
C TYR A 133 1.71 14.78 13.39
N THR A 134 2.97 14.41 13.14
CA THR A 134 3.73 14.80 11.94
C THR A 134 3.43 13.90 10.73
N ASP A 135 2.81 12.74 10.96
CA ASP A 135 2.43 11.81 9.90
C ASP A 135 1.06 11.11 10.15
N PRO A 136 0.36 10.67 9.07
CA PRO A 136 -0.95 10.03 9.19
C PRO A 136 -0.92 8.66 9.88
N SER A 137 0.19 7.93 9.80
CA SER A 137 0.29 6.58 10.37
C SER A 137 0.34 6.65 11.90
N SER A 138 1.04 7.64 12.45
CA SER A 138 1.05 7.92 13.90
C SER A 138 -0.33 8.32 14.41
N LEU A 139 -1.05 9.20 13.69
CA LEU A 139 -2.44 9.53 14.02
C LEU A 139 -3.32 8.27 13.99
N ARG A 140 -3.21 7.42 12.95
CA ARG A 140 -4.01 6.20 12.85
C ARG A 140 -3.75 5.23 13.99
N LYS A 141 -2.50 5.07 14.44
CA LYS A 141 -2.16 4.25 15.62
C LYS A 141 -2.82 4.80 16.88
N HIS A 142 -2.80 6.11 17.07
CA HIS A 142 -3.51 6.75 18.17
C HIS A 142 -5.02 6.55 18.09
N LEU A 143 -5.63 6.68 16.91
CA LEU A 143 -7.08 6.48 16.78
C LEU A 143 -7.51 5.06 17.17
N LYS A 144 -6.66 4.05 16.94
CA LYS A 144 -6.92 2.68 17.40
C LYS A 144 -7.01 2.54 18.92
N THR A 145 -6.38 3.41 19.71
CA THR A 145 -6.51 3.35 21.17
C THR A 145 -7.91 3.71 21.65
N TYR A 146 -8.68 4.47 20.87
CA TYR A 146 -10.10 4.74 21.15
C TYR A 146 -11.01 3.58 20.74
N ASN A 147 -10.62 2.79 19.73
CA ASN A 147 -11.40 1.64 19.27
C ASN A 147 -11.42 0.47 20.28
N HIS A 148 -10.56 0.50 21.31
CA HIS A 148 -10.54 -0.48 22.41
C HIS A 148 -11.27 0.01 23.67
N LEU A 149 -11.90 1.18 23.65
CA LEU A 149 -12.81 1.62 24.72
C LEU A 149 -14.23 1.15 24.38
N PRO A 150 -14.99 0.58 25.35
CA PRO A 150 -16.34 0.13 25.08
C PRO A 150 -17.24 1.34 24.79
N SER A 151 -17.83 1.31 23.59
CA SER A 151 -19.03 2.03 23.15
C SER A 151 -19.14 3.50 23.59
N GLN A 152 -18.77 4.45 22.72
CA GLN A 152 -19.53 5.70 22.42
C GLN A 152 -18.90 6.48 21.25
N VAL A 153 -18.79 5.91 20.03
CA VAL A 153 -18.61 6.75 18.83
C VAL A 153 -19.35 6.15 17.62
N PRO A 154 -20.30 6.86 16.98
CA PRO A 154 -20.97 6.41 15.77
C PRO A 154 -19.98 6.20 14.62
N GLN A 155 -20.19 5.13 13.84
CA GLN A 155 -19.36 4.70 12.70
C GLN A 155 -19.35 5.68 11.50
N SER A 156 -19.98 6.86 11.61
CA SER A 156 -20.03 7.89 10.56
C SER A 156 -18.80 8.79 10.49
N ASN A 157 -17.87 8.72 11.45
CA ASN A 157 -16.72 9.62 11.56
C ASN A 157 -15.41 9.10 10.94
N TYR A 158 -15.45 8.11 10.06
CA TYR A 158 -14.29 7.74 9.25
C TYR A 158 -14.22 8.63 8.00
N PRO A 159 -13.36 9.66 7.94
CA PRO A 159 -13.20 10.41 6.71
C PRO A 159 -12.57 9.49 5.65
N ASN A 160 -13.31 9.32 4.55
CA ASN A 160 -12.80 8.81 3.28
C ASN A 160 -11.52 9.61 2.95
N PHE A 161 -10.37 8.96 2.91
CA PHE A 161 -9.12 9.60 2.51
C PHE A 161 -9.18 9.86 0.99
N GLN A 162 -9.84 10.94 0.59
CA GLN A 162 -9.61 11.55 -0.71
C GLN A 162 -8.29 12.32 -0.62
N VAL A 163 -7.30 11.80 -1.34
CA VAL A 163 -6.07 12.51 -1.65
C VAL A 163 -6.43 13.42 -2.81
N VAL A 164 -6.48 14.73 -2.54
CA VAL A 164 -6.48 15.78 -3.59
C VAL A 164 -5.11 15.77 -4.25
#